data_AF-A0A1G9PK40-F1
#
_entry.id   AF-A0A1G9PK40-F1
#
_cell.length_a   1.000
_cell.length_b   1.000
_cell.length_c   1.000
_cell.angle_alpha   90.00
_cell.angle_beta   90.00
_cell.angle_gamma   90.00
#
_symmetry.space_group_name_H-M   'P 1'
#
loop_
_entity.id
_entity.type
_entity.pdbx_description
1 polymer ?
#
loop_
_entity_poly.entity_id
_entity_poly.type
_entity_poly.pdbx_seq_one_letter_code
_entity_poly.pdbx_strand_id
1 'polypeptide(L)'
;MKKYLVIFLMTICTIFMLGCDMQLMYVTESDDDYWYSEYKLFNGSDSKTINVDKDQVVKFDVVSEKGNLNLSIKDENGETCFNKNNIETSSFEFTPKKNGKYEISVDAKKHKGGFYVLWGQDDSN
;
A
#
# COMPACT_ATOMS: atom_id res chain seq x y z
N MET A 1 33.90 -4.99 -28.59
CA MET A 1 33.66 -5.98 -27.52
C MET A 1 33.25 -5.30 -26.22
N LYS A 2 34.07 -4.42 -25.63
CA LYS A 2 33.74 -3.68 -24.38
C LYS A 2 32.44 -2.86 -24.43
N LYS A 3 32.15 -2.19 -25.56
CA LYS A 3 30.93 -1.39 -25.77
C LYS A 3 29.64 -2.21 -25.81
N TYR A 4 29.68 -3.46 -26.30
CA TYR A 4 28.52 -4.36 -26.30
C TYR A 4 28.36 -5.06 -24.94
N LEU A 5 29.45 -5.24 -24.18
CA LEU A 5 29.43 -5.78 -22.82
C LEU A 5 28.72 -4.83 -21.85
N VAL A 6 28.92 -3.51 -21.98
CA VAL A 6 28.23 -2.50 -21.16
C VAL A 6 26.73 -2.44 -21.48
N ILE A 7 26.36 -2.51 -22.77
CA ILE A 7 24.95 -2.50 -23.19
C ILE A 7 24.22 -3.78 -22.73
N PHE A 8 24.88 -4.93 -22.81
CA PHE A 8 24.34 -6.21 -22.31
C PHE A 8 24.15 -6.20 -20.79
N LEU A 9 25.09 -5.60 -20.03
CA LEU A 9 25.01 -5.49 -18.57
C LEU A 9 23.88 -4.56 -18.11
N MET A 10 23.62 -3.46 -18.82
CA MET A 10 22.50 -2.55 -18.54
C MET A 10 21.13 -3.20 -18.81
N THR A 11 21.04 -4.06 -19.82
CA THR A 11 19.78 -4.73 -20.19
C THR A 11 19.44 -5.89 -19.23
N ILE A 12 20.44 -6.50 -18.59
CA ILE A 12 20.25 -7.54 -17.56
C ILE A 12 19.73 -6.95 -16.24
N CYS A 13 20.08 -5.73 -15.88
CA CYS A 13 19.61 -5.09 -14.65
C CYS A 13 18.10 -4.76 -14.66
N THR A 14 17.48 -4.56 -15.82
CA THR A 14 16.06 -4.21 -15.89
C THR A 14 15.12 -5.41 -15.80
N ILE A 15 15.63 -6.64 -16.00
CA ILE A 15 14.84 -7.88 -15.99
C ILE A 15 14.67 -8.45 -14.56
N PHE A 16 15.39 -7.91 -13.56
CA PHE A 16 15.35 -8.42 -12.17
C PHE A 16 14.13 -8.00 -11.34
N MET A 17 13.18 -7.23 -11.89
CA MET A 17 11.95 -6.84 -11.19
C MET A 17 10.74 -7.74 -11.53
N LEU A 18 10.95 -8.99 -11.91
CA LEU A 18 9.89 -10.00 -11.84
C LEU A 18 9.81 -10.51 -10.39
N GLY A 19 9.37 -9.64 -9.48
CA GLY A 19 8.86 -10.09 -8.19
C GLY A 19 7.69 -11.02 -8.49
N CYS A 20 7.77 -12.28 -8.05
CA CYS A 20 6.64 -13.17 -8.15
C CYS A 20 5.67 -12.79 -7.03
N ASP A 21 4.61 -12.07 -7.41
CA ASP A 21 3.51 -11.80 -6.51
C ASP A 21 2.86 -13.13 -6.13
N MET A 22 2.69 -13.36 -4.84
CA MET A 22 2.12 -14.57 -4.29
C MET A 22 1.05 -14.22 -3.26
N GLN A 23 -0.16 -14.67 -3.54
CA GLN A 23 -1.35 -14.48 -2.72
C GLN A 23 -1.92 -15.85 -2.36
N LEU A 24 -2.20 -16.10 -1.08
CA LEU A 24 -2.83 -17.34 -0.60
C LEU A 24 -4.01 -17.02 0.32
N MET A 25 -5.19 -17.56 -0.02
CA MET A 25 -6.46 -17.27 0.65
C MET A 25 -6.69 -15.77 0.79
N TYR A 26 -6.44 -15.03 -0.30
CA TYR A 26 -6.52 -13.58 -0.36
C TYR A 26 -7.94 -13.16 -0.73
N VAL A 27 -8.59 -12.43 0.15
CA VAL A 27 -9.88 -11.78 -0.06
C VAL A 27 -9.66 -10.29 0.01
N THR A 28 -10.15 -9.55 -0.99
CA THR A 28 -10.12 -8.09 -1.03
C THR A 28 -11.50 -7.58 -1.40
N GLU A 29 -11.94 -6.54 -0.73
CA GLU A 29 -13.21 -5.86 -0.98
C GLU A 29 -12.97 -4.35 -0.86
N SER A 30 -13.64 -3.57 -1.70
CA SER A 30 -13.57 -2.13 -1.61
C SER A 30 -14.82 -1.51 -2.20
N ASP A 31 -15.26 -0.42 -1.61
CA ASP A 31 -16.38 0.39 -2.08
C ASP A 31 -15.96 1.88 -2.07
N ASP A 32 -16.95 2.78 -2.02
CA ASP A 32 -16.75 4.23 -2.04
C ASP A 32 -16.05 4.77 -0.78
N ASP A 33 -16.16 4.10 0.38
CA ASP A 33 -15.68 4.57 1.68
C ASP A 33 -14.72 3.60 2.40
N TYR A 34 -14.44 2.42 1.83
CA TYR A 34 -13.51 1.46 2.45
C TYR A 34 -12.70 0.62 1.48
N TRP A 35 -11.59 0.09 1.99
CA TRP A 35 -10.75 -0.91 1.35
C TRP A 35 -10.25 -1.92 2.39
N TYR A 36 -10.59 -3.18 2.16
CA TYR A 36 -10.33 -4.29 3.06
C TYR A 36 -9.56 -5.39 2.35
N SER A 37 -8.65 -6.04 3.08
CA SER A 37 -8.00 -7.26 2.63
C SER A 37 -7.68 -8.19 3.81
N GLU A 38 -7.95 -9.48 3.65
CA GLU A 38 -7.52 -10.55 4.57
C GLU A 38 -6.89 -11.70 3.80
N TYR A 39 -5.81 -12.24 4.33
CA TYR A 39 -5.02 -13.25 3.65
C TYR A 39 -4.15 -14.10 4.59
N LYS A 40 -3.92 -15.36 4.18
CA LYS A 40 -2.93 -16.22 4.86
C LYS A 40 -1.51 -15.97 4.41
N LEU A 41 -1.32 -15.47 3.18
CA LEU A 41 -0.03 -15.05 2.66
C LEU A 41 -0.22 -13.97 1.62
N PHE A 42 0.47 -12.85 1.79
CA PHE A 42 0.63 -11.83 0.78
C PHE A 42 2.11 -11.49 0.60
N ASN A 43 2.58 -11.59 -0.63
CA ASN A 43 3.91 -11.19 -1.05
C ASN A 43 3.76 -10.43 -2.37
N GLY A 44 4.05 -9.15 -2.39
CA GLY A 44 3.77 -8.26 -3.52
C GLY A 44 3.28 -6.91 -3.03
N SER A 45 2.76 -6.10 -3.94
CA SER A 45 2.22 -4.78 -3.62
C SER A 45 0.80 -4.62 -4.16
N ASP A 46 0.00 -3.78 -3.51
CA ASP A 46 -1.34 -3.41 -3.98
C ASP A 46 -1.55 -1.91 -3.71
N SER A 47 -2.40 -1.25 -4.50
CA SER A 47 -2.69 0.16 -4.29
C SER A 47 -4.12 0.54 -4.62
N LYS A 48 -4.61 1.57 -3.91
CA LYS A 48 -5.93 2.15 -4.07
C LYS A 48 -5.82 3.67 -4.07
N THR A 49 -6.39 4.29 -5.09
CA THR A 49 -6.57 5.74 -5.13
C THR A 49 -7.91 6.10 -4.52
N ILE A 50 -7.89 6.99 -3.52
CA ILE A 50 -9.07 7.53 -2.86
C ILE A 50 -9.16 9.03 -3.10
N ASN A 51 -10.37 9.58 -3.06
CA ASN A 51 -10.60 11.02 -3.09
C ASN A 51 -11.10 11.47 -1.71
N VAL A 52 -10.35 12.34 -1.06
CA VAL A 52 -10.63 12.78 0.31
C VAL A 52 -10.48 14.29 0.42
N ASP A 53 -11.32 14.88 1.26
CA ASP A 53 -11.25 16.31 1.53
C ASP A 53 -10.18 16.63 2.58
N LYS A 54 -9.74 17.89 2.61
CA LYS A 54 -8.86 18.39 3.65
C LYS A 54 -9.50 18.13 5.02
N ASP A 55 -8.66 17.73 5.97
CA ASP A 55 -9.03 17.45 7.36
C ASP A 55 -9.96 16.22 7.56
N GLN A 56 -10.34 15.51 6.49
CA GLN A 56 -11.10 14.26 6.56
C GLN A 56 -10.21 13.11 7.08
N VAL A 57 -10.60 12.45 8.16
CA VAL A 57 -9.81 11.36 8.76
C VAL A 57 -9.89 10.09 7.89
N VAL A 58 -8.74 9.51 7.59
CA VAL A 58 -8.58 8.17 7.03
C VAL A 58 -8.08 7.24 8.12
N LYS A 59 -8.88 6.24 8.49
CA LYS A 59 -8.59 5.28 9.56
C LYS A 59 -7.99 4.00 8.95
N PHE A 60 -6.97 3.45 9.61
CA PHE A 60 -6.30 2.22 9.23
C PHE A 60 -6.29 1.25 10.40
N ASP A 61 -6.71 0.02 10.16
CA ASP A 61 -6.53 -1.12 11.06
C ASP A 61 -5.69 -2.18 10.36
N VAL A 62 -4.61 -2.61 11.00
CA VAL A 62 -3.70 -3.63 10.47
C VAL A 62 -3.60 -4.78 11.44
N VAL A 63 -3.68 -6.01 10.92
CA VAL A 63 -3.36 -7.25 11.63
C VAL A 63 -2.11 -7.84 11.01
N SER A 64 -1.06 -7.97 11.81
CA SER A 64 0.24 -8.53 11.40
C SER A 64 0.63 -9.69 12.29
N GLU A 65 0.46 -10.91 11.77
CA GLU A 65 0.85 -12.13 12.49
C GLU A 65 2.29 -12.55 12.17
N LYS A 66 2.68 -12.42 10.90
CA LYS A 66 4.02 -12.79 10.38
C LYS A 66 4.37 -11.97 9.14
N GLY A 67 5.67 -11.91 8.83
CA GLY A 67 6.19 -11.20 7.68
C GLY A 67 6.14 -9.68 7.86
N ASN A 68 6.31 -8.94 6.78
CA ASN A 68 6.38 -7.49 6.81
C ASN A 68 5.28 -6.89 5.93
N LEU A 69 4.61 -5.86 6.44
CA LEU A 69 3.72 -5.00 5.67
C LEU A 69 4.23 -3.56 5.79
N ASN A 70 4.40 -2.90 4.67
CA ASN A 70 4.70 -1.48 4.59
C ASN A 70 3.49 -0.77 3.97
N LEU A 71 3.25 0.48 4.37
CA LEU A 71 2.20 1.32 3.83
C LEU A 71 2.77 2.70 3.51
N SER A 72 2.40 3.25 2.36
CA SER A 72 2.71 4.63 1.98
C SER A 72 1.49 5.31 1.38
N ILE A 73 1.43 6.63 1.54
CA ILE A 73 0.40 7.46 0.93
C ILE A 73 1.08 8.57 0.15
N LYS A 74 0.72 8.71 -1.13
CA LYS A 74 1.19 9.79 -2.00
C LYS A 74 0.04 10.70 -2.40
N ASP A 75 0.31 11.99 -2.52
CA ASP A 75 -0.64 12.94 -3.11
C ASP A 75 -0.66 12.84 -4.64
N GLU A 76 -1.51 13.64 -5.28
CA GLU A 76 -1.63 13.75 -6.74
C GLU A 76 -0.34 14.17 -7.46
N ASN A 77 0.62 14.77 -6.76
CA ASN A 77 1.93 15.16 -7.30
C ASN A 77 2.97 14.05 -7.13
N GLY A 78 2.60 12.93 -6.52
CA GLY A 78 3.50 11.83 -6.17
C GLY A 78 4.34 12.09 -4.92
N GLU A 79 4.07 13.17 -4.17
CA GLU A 79 4.76 13.48 -2.92
C GLU A 79 4.29 12.52 -1.82
N THR A 80 5.24 11.85 -1.16
CA THR A 80 4.92 10.93 -0.06
C THR A 80 4.50 11.72 1.17
N CYS A 81 3.22 11.65 1.51
CA CYS A 81 2.60 12.36 2.63
C CYS A 81 2.59 11.54 3.93
N PHE A 82 2.64 10.22 3.81
CA PHE A 82 2.67 9.28 4.93
C PHE A 82 3.45 8.03 4.56
N ASN A 83 4.18 7.45 5.52
CA ASN A 83 4.88 6.18 5.35
C ASN A 83 5.02 5.47 6.70
N LYS A 84 4.71 4.18 6.73
CA LYS A 84 4.91 3.29 7.88
C LYS A 84 5.48 1.96 7.40
N ASN A 85 6.69 1.64 7.86
CA ASN A 85 7.37 0.39 7.51
C ASN A 85 7.19 -0.65 8.60
N ASN A 86 7.14 -1.92 8.22
CA ASN A 86 7.05 -3.07 9.12
C ASN A 86 5.95 -2.90 10.18
N ILE A 87 4.73 -2.66 9.71
CA ILE A 87 3.58 -2.34 10.55
C ILE A 87 3.21 -3.56 11.41
N GLU A 88 3.27 -3.42 12.73
CA GLU A 88 2.72 -4.39 13.68
C GLU A 88 1.19 -4.24 13.78
N THR A 89 0.52 -5.22 14.40
CA THR A 89 -0.92 -5.16 14.66
C THR A 89 -1.26 -3.88 15.42
N SER A 90 -1.90 -2.93 14.74
CA SER A 90 -2.14 -1.58 15.25
C SER A 90 -3.20 -0.85 14.43
N SER A 91 -3.80 0.15 15.06
CA SER A 91 -4.68 1.13 14.42
C SER A 91 -3.98 2.49 14.35
N PHE A 92 -4.19 3.24 13.27
CA PHE A 92 -3.64 4.60 13.10
C PHE A 92 -4.44 5.41 12.10
N GLU A 93 -4.17 6.71 12.03
CA GLU A 93 -4.92 7.66 11.21
C GLU A 93 -3.99 8.47 10.31
N PHE A 94 -4.54 8.91 9.17
CA PHE A 94 -3.96 9.91 8.29
C PHE A 94 -4.99 11.01 8.04
N THR A 95 -4.55 12.26 8.11
CA THR A 95 -5.39 13.43 7.85
C THR A 95 -4.80 14.23 6.68
N PRO A 96 -5.46 14.27 5.51
CA PRO A 96 -5.04 15.06 4.36
C PRO A 96 -4.97 16.55 4.69
N LYS A 97 -3.90 17.21 4.23
CA LYS A 97 -3.73 18.67 4.38
C LYS A 97 -4.39 19.47 3.27
N LYS A 98 -4.85 18.81 2.22
CA LYS A 98 -5.46 19.38 1.01
C LYS A 98 -6.52 18.41 0.51
N ASN A 99 -7.53 18.93 -0.18
CA ASN A 99 -8.49 18.10 -0.90
C ASN A 99 -7.80 17.48 -2.11
N GLY A 100 -8.18 16.26 -2.46
CA GLY A 100 -7.79 15.67 -3.74
C GLY A 100 -7.59 14.16 -3.66
N LYS A 101 -6.84 13.67 -4.64
CA LYS A 101 -6.54 12.25 -4.77
C LYS A 101 -5.31 11.88 -3.97
N TYR A 102 -5.42 10.75 -3.29
CA TYR A 102 -4.33 10.14 -2.55
C TYR A 102 -4.22 8.66 -2.95
N GLU A 103 -3.01 8.23 -3.32
CA GLU A 103 -2.71 6.83 -3.58
C GLU A 103 -2.20 6.18 -2.30
N ILE A 104 -2.95 5.21 -1.79
CA ILE A 104 -2.52 4.34 -0.69
C ILE A 104 -1.88 3.10 -1.32
N SER A 105 -0.63 2.83 -1.00
CA SER A 105 0.10 1.65 -1.46
C SER A 105 0.52 0.79 -0.28
N VAL A 106 0.27 -0.51 -0.36
CA VAL A 106 0.79 -1.52 0.56
C VAL A 106 1.86 -2.36 -0.13
N ASP A 107 2.94 -2.69 0.57
CA ASP A 107 4.00 -3.60 0.12
C ASP A 107 4.23 -4.68 1.17
N ALA A 108 3.98 -5.93 0.79
CA ALA A 108 4.04 -7.08 1.67
C ALA A 108 5.18 -8.03 1.29
N LYS A 109 5.90 -8.51 2.31
CA LYS A 109 6.90 -9.57 2.17
C LYS A 109 6.52 -10.73 3.06
N LYS A 110 5.95 -11.76 2.42
CA LYS A 110 5.44 -12.97 3.07
C LYS A 110 4.55 -12.65 4.30
N HIS A 111 3.73 -11.61 4.19
CA HIS A 111 2.88 -11.13 5.28
C HIS A 111 1.68 -12.06 5.49
N LYS A 112 1.30 -12.26 6.74
CA LYS A 112 0.08 -12.97 7.15
C LYS A 112 -0.76 -12.04 8.02
N GLY A 113 -2.03 -11.92 7.69
CA GLY A 113 -2.99 -11.08 8.41
C GLY A 113 -3.88 -10.34 7.42
N GLY A 114 -3.99 -9.02 7.58
CA GLY A 114 -4.86 -8.20 6.74
C GLY A 114 -4.83 -6.74 7.13
N PHE A 115 -5.59 -5.94 6.40
CA PHE A 115 -5.78 -4.53 6.69
C PHE A 115 -7.21 -4.10 6.36
N TYR A 116 -7.65 -3.04 7.03
CA TYR A 116 -8.90 -2.34 6.76
C TYR A 116 -8.60 -0.85 6.72
N VAL A 117 -9.07 -0.17 5.68
CA VAL A 117 -8.96 1.27 5.50
C VAL A 117 -10.36 1.83 5.35
N LEU A 118 -10.69 2.87 6.10
CA LEU A 118 -11.97 3.57 6.06
C LEU A 118 -11.72 5.06 5.83
N TRP A 119 -12.45 5.66 4.90
CA TRP A 119 -12.45 7.09 4.63
C TRP A 119 -13.88 7.58 4.37
N GLY A 120 -14.24 8.76 4.89
CA GLY A 120 -15.53 9.38 4.53
C GLY A 120 -16.68 9.12 5.48
N GLN A 121 -16.45 8.42 6.60
CA GLN A 121 -17.37 8.50 7.74
C GLN A 121 -17.02 9.73 8.58
N ASP A 122 -17.87 10.74 8.46
CA ASP A 122 -17.94 11.87 9.36
C ASP A 122 -18.50 11.35 10.70
N ASP A 123 -17.70 11.37 11.78
CA ASP A 123 -18.19 11.08 13.14
C ASP A 123 -19.05 12.27 13.66
N SER A 124 -19.96 12.79 12.84
CA SER A 124 -20.93 13.82 13.22
C SER A 124 -22.17 13.17 13.84
N ASN A 125 -22.08 12.92 15.15
CA ASN A 125 -23.24 12.74 16.02
C ASN A 125 -23.35 13.91 17.00
#